data_AF-A0A0D2XH42-F1
#
_entry.id   AF-A0A0D2XH42-F1
#
_cell.length_a   1.000
_cell.length_b   1.000
_cell.length_c   1.000
_cell.angle_alpha   90.00
_cell.angle_beta   90.00
_cell.angle_gamma   90.00
#
_symmetry.space_group_name_H-M   'P 1'
#
loop_
_entity.id
_entity.type
_entity.pdbx_description
1 polymer ?
#
loop_
_entity_poly.entity_id
_entity_poly.type
_entity_poly.pdbx_seq_one_letter_code
_entity_poly.pdbx_strand_id
1 'polypeptide(L)'
;MRLTSENINQRVVAAKYAVRGELAVKSEEYRAKIAKGDTGDLPFKQVISANIGNPQQLDQKPITFFRQVASLLENPLLLQNEEALAKHFGYQTDVIERAKFLLSKIGSVGAYSASTGVPAIR
;
A
#
# COMPACT_ATOMS: atom_id res chain seq x y z
N MET A 1 -24.77 1.00 29.69
CA MET A 1 -23.43 1.44 30.16
C MET A 1 -22.71 2.10 29.00
N ARG A 2 -22.14 3.31 29.19
CA ARG A 2 -21.41 4.04 28.14
C ARG A 2 -19.92 3.67 28.21
N LEU A 3 -19.28 3.45 27.06
CA LEU A 3 -17.84 3.21 27.00
C LEU A 3 -17.06 4.51 27.28
N THR A 4 -16.05 4.43 28.15
CA THR A 4 -15.12 5.51 28.52
C THR A 4 -13.69 4.96 28.56
N SER A 5 -12.69 5.85 28.55
CA SER A 5 -11.29 5.43 28.72
C SER A 5 -11.04 4.70 30.04
N GLU A 6 -11.81 4.99 31.08
CA GLU A 6 -11.68 4.29 32.38
C GLU A 6 -12.21 2.85 32.35
N ASN A 7 -13.14 2.52 31.43
CA ASN A 7 -13.82 1.23 31.42
C ASN A 7 -13.50 0.33 30.22
N ILE A 8 -12.56 0.73 29.36
CA ILE A 8 -11.95 -0.14 28.34
C ILE A 8 -10.68 -0.81 28.88
N ASN A 9 -10.11 -1.72 28.09
CA ASN A 9 -8.86 -2.39 28.42
C ASN A 9 -7.71 -1.37 28.60
N GLN A 10 -7.20 -1.26 29.82
CA GLN A 10 -6.14 -0.29 30.17
C GLN A 10 -4.81 -0.55 29.44
N ARG A 11 -4.59 -1.74 28.87
CA ARG A 11 -3.45 -2.01 27.99
C ARG A 11 -3.54 -1.23 26.67
N VAL A 12 -4.76 -0.99 26.16
CA VAL A 12 -4.98 -0.16 24.97
C VAL A 12 -4.71 1.31 25.30
N VAL A 13 -5.18 1.77 26.47
CA VAL A 13 -4.93 3.14 26.96
C VAL A 13 -3.43 3.41 27.14
N ALA A 14 -2.69 2.43 27.67
CA ALA A 14 -1.25 2.56 27.90
C ALA A 14 -0.40 2.39 26.61
N ALA A 15 -0.95 1.80 25.54
CA ALA A 15 -0.21 1.53 24.33
C ALA A 15 0.16 2.84 23.60
N LYS A 16 1.43 2.97 23.21
CA LYS A 16 1.96 4.12 22.46
C LYS A 16 2.51 3.67 21.11
N TYR A 17 2.12 4.36 20.04
CA TYR A 17 2.63 4.15 18.69
C TYR A 17 3.08 5.47 18.07
N ALA A 18 4.31 5.88 18.39
CA ALA A 18 4.82 7.21 18.08
C ALA A 18 4.94 7.51 16.58
N VAL A 19 5.12 6.49 15.73
CA VAL A 19 5.24 6.65 14.26
C VAL A 19 4.01 7.35 13.67
N ARG A 20 2.84 7.16 14.28
CA ARG A 20 1.58 7.85 13.95
C ARG A 20 1.00 8.60 15.16
N GLY A 21 1.88 9.12 16.02
CA GLY A 21 1.50 9.85 17.22
C GLY A 21 1.18 11.33 16.95
N GLU A 22 1.29 12.14 18.00
CA GLU A 22 0.94 13.57 18.00
C GLU A 22 1.60 14.37 16.86
N LEU A 23 2.89 14.14 16.60
CA LEU A 23 3.59 14.83 15.51
C LEU A 23 2.99 14.53 14.14
N ALA A 24 2.55 13.29 13.90
CA ALA A 24 1.89 12.94 12.64
C ALA A 24 0.54 13.65 12.53
N VAL A 25 -0.26 13.67 13.60
CA VAL A 25 -1.56 14.39 13.65
C VAL A 25 -1.36 15.88 13.37
N LYS A 26 -0.43 16.53 14.07
CA LYS A 26 -0.11 17.95 13.89
C LYS A 26 0.40 18.25 12.48
N SER A 27 1.13 17.33 11.87
CA SER A 27 1.59 17.46 10.49
C SER A 27 0.42 17.46 9.48
N GLU A 28 -0.65 16.69 9.73
CA GLU A 28 -1.87 16.70 8.90
C GLU A 28 -2.69 17.98 9.10
N GLU A 29 -2.75 18.52 10.33
CA GLU A 29 -3.38 19.82 10.60
C GLU A 29 -2.69 20.93 9.78
N TYR A 30 -1.36 20.95 9.75
CA TYR A 30 -0.60 21.89 8.93
C TYR A 30 -0.82 21.70 7.43
N ARG A 31 -0.86 20.45 6.94
CA ARG A 31 -1.23 20.19 5.53
C ARG A 31 -2.61 20.73 5.19
N ALA A 32 -3.59 20.50 6.06
CA ALA A 32 -4.96 20.97 5.87
C ALA A 32 -5.04 22.51 5.87
N LYS A 33 -4.31 23.18 6.78
CA LYS A 33 -4.18 24.64 6.79
C LYS A 33 -3.57 25.17 5.50
N ILE A 34 -2.45 24.60 5.06
CA ILE A 34 -1.76 24.96 3.82
C ILE A 34 -2.69 24.77 2.60
N ALA A 35 -3.41 23.65 2.53
CA ALA A 35 -4.34 23.36 1.44
C ALA A 35 -5.52 24.35 1.38
N LYS A 36 -5.91 24.93 2.52
CA LYS A 36 -6.94 25.98 2.61
C LYS A 36 -6.41 27.39 2.35
N GLY A 37 -5.09 27.56 2.17
CA GLY A 37 -4.45 28.87 2.03
C GLY A 37 -4.29 29.65 3.34
N ASP A 38 -4.55 29.02 4.49
CA ASP A 38 -4.37 29.61 5.83
C ASP A 38 -2.92 29.42 6.30
N THR A 39 -1.99 30.15 5.64
CA THR A 39 -0.54 30.01 5.87
C THR A 39 0.09 31.22 6.55
N GLY A 40 -0.71 32.19 7.00
CA GLY A 40 -0.19 33.45 7.56
C GLY A 40 0.67 33.27 8.80
N ASP A 41 0.45 32.20 9.56
CA ASP A 41 1.18 31.83 10.78
C ASP A 41 2.26 30.75 10.57
N LEU A 42 2.40 30.19 9.36
CA LEU A 42 3.33 29.10 9.06
C LEU A 42 4.57 29.61 8.30
N PRO A 43 5.80 29.33 8.78
CA PRO A 43 7.02 29.73 8.09
C PRO A 43 7.40 28.84 6.89
N PHE A 44 6.48 27.99 6.41
CA PHE A 44 6.71 27.01 5.34
C PHE A 44 5.46 26.81 4.49
N LYS A 45 5.65 26.34 3.25
CA LYS A 45 4.58 26.15 2.25
C LYS A 45 4.16 24.70 2.04
N GLN A 46 4.88 23.75 2.65
CA GLN A 46 4.60 22.32 2.54
C GLN A 46 5.12 21.56 3.75
N VAL A 47 4.55 20.39 3.99
CA VAL A 47 4.94 19.47 5.06
C VAL A 47 5.46 18.17 4.43
N ILE A 48 6.75 17.88 4.63
CA ILE A 48 7.39 16.67 4.12
C ILE A 48 7.37 15.59 5.22
N SER A 49 6.80 14.42 4.92
CA SER A 49 6.84 13.27 5.84
C SER A 49 8.17 12.56 5.76
N ALA A 50 9.04 12.79 6.75
CA ALA A 50 10.29 12.05 6.95
C ALA A 50 10.24 11.11 8.16
N ASN A 51 9.04 10.90 8.74
CA ASN A 51 8.83 10.14 9.97
C ASN A 51 8.54 8.65 9.75
N ILE A 52 8.27 8.24 8.51
CA ILE A 52 7.95 6.85 8.15
C ILE A 52 8.68 6.46 6.87
N GLY A 53 9.15 5.21 6.82
CA GLY A 53 9.73 4.63 5.61
C GLY A 53 8.64 4.39 4.56
N ASN A 54 8.22 5.45 3.87
CA ASN A 54 7.25 5.39 2.76
C ASN A 54 7.87 5.98 1.49
N PRO A 55 8.81 5.28 0.83
CA PRO A 55 9.58 5.87 -0.26
C PRO A 55 8.72 6.29 -1.47
N GLN A 56 7.61 5.60 -1.75
CA GLN A 56 6.72 5.97 -2.87
C GLN A 56 5.95 7.27 -2.61
N GLN A 57 5.76 7.66 -1.34
CA GLN A 57 5.26 9.00 -1.00
C GLN A 57 6.31 10.10 -1.25
N LEU A 58 7.59 9.72 -1.36
CA LEU A 58 8.72 10.59 -1.69
C LEU A 58 9.24 10.26 -3.10
N ASP A 59 8.32 10.04 -4.03
CA ASP A 59 8.57 9.90 -5.48
C ASP A 59 9.40 8.68 -5.92
N GLN A 60 9.63 7.69 -5.04
CA GLN A 60 10.18 6.42 -5.51
C GLN A 60 9.21 5.78 -6.53
N LYS A 61 9.67 5.64 -7.78
CA LYS A 61 8.90 4.95 -8.81
C LYS A 61 8.70 3.47 -8.45
N PRO A 62 7.50 2.90 -8.65
CA PRO A 62 7.29 1.48 -8.43
C PRO A 62 8.09 0.66 -9.43
N ILE A 63 8.50 -0.55 -9.01
CA ILE A 63 9.20 -1.50 -9.89
C ILE A 63 8.19 -2.10 -10.87
N THR A 64 8.43 -1.93 -12.17
CA THR A 64 7.53 -2.33 -13.26
C THR A 64 7.15 -3.82 -13.22
N PHE A 65 8.14 -4.70 -13.01
CA PHE A 65 7.91 -6.14 -12.95
C PHE A 65 6.84 -6.52 -11.93
N PHE A 66 6.92 -6.02 -10.69
CA PHE A 66 5.94 -6.32 -9.65
C PHE A 66 4.55 -5.77 -9.98
N ARG A 67 4.48 -4.57 -10.57
CA ARG A 67 3.20 -3.96 -10.98
C ARG A 67 2.51 -4.77 -12.06
N GLN A 68 3.25 -5.22 -13.06
CA GLN A 68 2.71 -5.99 -14.18
C GLN A 68 2.35 -7.43 -13.76
N VAL A 69 3.13 -8.07 -12.89
CA VAL A 69 2.74 -9.38 -12.35
C VAL A 69 1.44 -9.26 -11.56
N ALA A 70 1.35 -8.28 -10.65
CA ALA A 70 0.14 -8.07 -9.85
C ALA A 70 -1.10 -7.79 -10.71
N SER A 71 -0.98 -6.98 -11.77
CA SER A 71 -2.12 -6.69 -12.66
C SER A 71 -2.65 -7.94 -13.38
N LEU A 72 -1.77 -8.86 -13.80
CA LEU A 72 -2.18 -10.13 -14.41
C LEU A 72 -2.82 -11.10 -13.41
N LEU A 73 -2.41 -11.06 -12.14
CA LEU A 73 -3.04 -11.87 -11.09
C LEU A 73 -4.44 -11.36 -10.74
N GLU A 74 -4.62 -10.04 -10.72
CA GLU A 74 -5.91 -9.39 -10.46
C GLU A 74 -6.88 -9.51 -11.65
N ASN A 75 -6.36 -9.53 -12.89
CA ASN A 75 -7.15 -9.75 -14.09
C ASN A 75 -6.55 -10.85 -15.00
N PRO A 76 -6.75 -12.14 -14.66
CA PRO A 76 -6.19 -13.25 -15.43
C PRO A 76 -6.72 -13.36 -16.87
N LEU A 77 -7.85 -12.71 -17.20
CA LEU A 77 -8.39 -12.72 -18.57
C LEU A 77 -7.41 -12.08 -19.58
N LEU A 78 -6.55 -11.17 -19.12
CA LEU A 78 -5.51 -10.55 -19.95
C LEU A 78 -4.52 -11.58 -20.51
N LEU A 79 -4.31 -12.70 -19.81
CA LEU A 79 -3.45 -13.79 -20.27
C LEU A 79 -4.01 -14.54 -21.49
N GLN A 80 -5.25 -14.31 -21.88
CA GLN A 80 -5.82 -14.86 -23.13
C GLN A 80 -5.27 -14.16 -24.38
N ASN A 81 -4.62 -13.00 -24.22
CA ASN A 81 -4.01 -12.24 -25.32
C ASN A 81 -2.59 -11.78 -24.96
N GLU A 82 -1.68 -12.74 -24.81
CA GLU A 82 -0.27 -12.50 -24.50
C GLU A 82 0.46 -11.69 -25.57
N GLU A 83 0.06 -11.83 -26.84
CA GLU A 83 0.63 -11.06 -27.93
C GLU A 83 0.39 -9.56 -27.72
N ALA A 84 -0.83 -9.15 -27.36
CA ALA A 84 -1.13 -7.76 -27.07
C ALA A 84 -0.37 -7.26 -25.83
N LEU A 85 -0.28 -8.08 -24.78
CA LEU A 85 0.50 -7.76 -23.58
C LEU A 85 1.96 -7.45 -23.93
N ALA A 86 2.59 -8.28 -24.76
CA ALA A 86 3.98 -8.10 -25.17
C ALA A 86 4.16 -6.93 -26.16
N LYS A 87 3.37 -6.89 -27.24
CA LYS A 87 3.55 -5.93 -28.34
C LYS A 87 3.05 -4.51 -28.04
N HIS A 88 1.97 -4.39 -27.25
CA HIS A 88 1.29 -3.10 -27.06
C HIS A 88 1.40 -2.55 -25.64
N PHE A 89 1.57 -3.43 -24.64
CA PHE A 89 1.58 -3.01 -23.22
C PHE A 89 2.93 -3.22 -22.53
N GLY A 90 3.94 -3.72 -23.24
CA GLY A 90 5.32 -3.86 -22.74
C GLY A 90 5.48 -4.87 -21.60
N TYR A 91 4.62 -5.89 -21.54
CA TYR A 91 4.79 -7.01 -20.61
C TYR A 91 5.84 -7.96 -21.17
N GLN A 92 6.92 -8.13 -20.42
CA GLN A 92 7.99 -9.05 -20.79
C GLN A 92 7.56 -10.51 -20.56
N THR A 93 8.25 -11.46 -21.18
CA THR A 93 7.91 -12.88 -21.09
C THR A 93 8.00 -13.41 -19.66
N ASP A 94 9.00 -12.98 -18.90
CA ASP A 94 9.20 -13.35 -17.50
C ASP A 94 8.05 -12.90 -16.58
N VAL A 95 7.42 -11.76 -16.87
CA VAL A 95 6.22 -11.29 -16.17
C VAL A 95 5.04 -12.24 -16.39
N ILE A 96 4.80 -12.62 -17.64
CA ILE A 96 3.70 -13.51 -18.02
C ILE A 96 3.91 -14.90 -17.41
N GLU A 97 5.13 -15.43 -17.52
CA GLU A 97 5.52 -16.71 -16.92
C GLU A 97 5.36 -16.69 -15.40
N ARG A 98 5.79 -15.60 -14.74
CA ARG A 98 5.62 -15.46 -13.29
C ARG A 98 4.16 -15.43 -12.89
N ALA A 99 3.31 -14.70 -13.62
CA ALA A 99 1.87 -14.63 -13.34
C ALA A 99 1.20 -16.01 -13.51
N LYS A 100 1.49 -16.72 -14.61
CA LYS A 100 0.98 -18.08 -14.85
C LYS A 100 1.44 -19.06 -13.77
N PHE A 101 2.72 -19.02 -13.39
CA PHE A 101 3.25 -19.85 -12.32
C PHE A 101 2.50 -19.60 -11.02
N LEU A 102 2.35 -18.34 -10.61
CA LEU A 102 1.65 -17.99 -9.37
C LEU A 102 0.19 -18.45 -9.41
N LEU A 103 -0.55 -18.18 -10.50
CA LEU A 103 -1.93 -18.65 -10.69
C LEU A 103 -2.04 -20.18 -10.59
N SER A 104 -1.08 -20.93 -11.11
CA SER A 104 -1.05 -22.40 -10.98
C SER A 104 -0.92 -22.90 -9.53
N LYS A 105 -0.39 -22.06 -8.62
CA LYS A 105 -0.17 -22.39 -7.20
C LYS A 105 -1.25 -21.84 -6.29
N ILE A 106 -1.78 -20.65 -6.60
CA ILE A 106 -2.76 -19.95 -5.76
C ILE A 106 -4.20 -20.15 -6.24
N GLY A 107 -4.42 -20.45 -7.52
CA GLY A 107 -5.74 -20.52 -8.17
C GLY A 107 -6.35 -19.13 -8.40
N SER A 108 -6.61 -18.39 -7.33
CA SER A 108 -7.20 -17.04 -7.35
C SER A 108 -6.57 -16.16 -6.27
N VAL A 109 -6.49 -14.85 -6.52
CA VAL A 109 -6.10 -13.85 -5.52
C VAL A 109 -7.22 -13.46 -4.56
N GLY A 110 -8.47 -13.89 -4.82
CA GLY A 110 -9.64 -13.53 -3.99
C GLY A 110 -10.03 -14.55 -2.92
N ALA A 111 -9.58 -15.81 -3.05
CA ALA A 111 -9.91 -16.86 -2.11
C ALA A 111 -8.94 -16.88 -0.92
N TYR A 112 -9.42 -17.38 0.23
CA TYR A 112 -8.53 -17.64 1.36
C TYR A 112 -7.47 -18.69 1.00
N SER A 113 -6.23 -18.43 1.40
CA SER A 113 -5.19 -19.45 1.45
C SER A 113 -5.16 -20.14 2.82
N ALA A 114 -4.31 -21.16 2.97
CA ALA A 114 -4.00 -21.69 4.30
C ALA A 114 -3.48 -20.58 5.22
N SER A 115 -3.73 -20.65 6.52
CA SER A 115 -3.39 -19.57 7.47
C SER A 115 -1.90 -19.19 7.48
N THR A 116 -1.01 -20.11 7.12
CA THR A 116 0.43 -19.84 7.01
C THR A 116 0.82 -19.18 5.69
N GLY A 117 -0.08 -19.12 4.70
CA GLY A 117 0.18 -18.75 3.31
C GLY A 117 0.33 -19.95 2.38
N VAL A 118 0.30 -19.67 1.07
CA VAL A 118 0.43 -20.69 0.01
C VAL A 118 1.86 -21.28 0.03
N PRO A 119 2.04 -22.61 0.03
CA PRO A 119 3.36 -23.24 0.16
C PRO A 119 4.40 -22.82 -0.88
N ALA A 120 3.99 -22.50 -2.11
CA ALA A 120 4.91 -22.07 -3.16
C ALA A 120 5.37 -20.59 -3.04
N ILE A 121 4.80 -19.83 -2.11
CA ILE A 121 5.14 -18.41 -1.86
C ILE A 121 6.02 -18.27 -0.61
N ARG A 122 5.80 -19.14 0.39
CA ARG A 122 6.62 -19.22 1.61
C ARG A 122 8.03 -19.69 1.28
#